data_AF-A0A1G7PC70-F1
#
_entry.id   AF-A0A1G7PC70-F1
#
_cell.length_a   1.000
_cell.length_b   1.000
_cell.length_c   1.000
_cell.angle_alpha   90.00
_cell.angle_beta   90.00
_cell.angle_gamma   90.00
#
_symmetry.space_group_name_H-M   'P 1'
#
loop_
_entity.id
_entity.type
_entity.pdbx_description
1 polymer ?
#
loop_
_entity_poly.entity_id
_entity_poly.type
_entity_poly.pdbx_seq_one_letter_code
_entity_poly.pdbx_strand_id
1 'polypeptide(L)' 'MEQKKVLSFPLRLSPSVRMQATDLARLEGISLNHFISLAVAEKISRMEHESWLRQQGKTASTSLPMQTPMRRF' A
#
# COMPACT_ATOMS: atom_id res chain seq x y z
N MET A 1 2.42 -2.10 -31.12
CA MET A 1 2.47 -1.09 -30.04
C MET A 1 1.30 -1.35 -29.10
N GLU A 2 1.56 -1.73 -27.85
CA GLU A 2 0.51 -1.96 -26.85
C GLU A 2 -0.13 -0.61 -26.49
N GLN A 3 -1.38 -0.39 -26.87
CA GLN A 3 -2.12 0.81 -26.48
C GLN A 3 -2.48 0.70 -25.00
N LYS A 4 -1.77 1.43 -24.14
CA LYS A 4 -2.11 1.54 -22.72
C LYS A 4 -3.46 2.27 -22.59
N LYS A 5 -4.54 1.51 -22.42
CA LYS A 5 -5.88 2.03 -22.24
C LYS A 5 -5.92 2.88 -20.97
N VAL A 6 -6.05 4.20 -21.12
CA VAL A 6 -6.21 5.12 -19.99
C VAL A 6 -7.65 4.98 -19.50
N LEU A 7 -7.83 4.33 -18.34
CA LEU A 7 -9.12 4.23 -17.68
C LEU A 7 -9.36 5.51 -16.89
N SER A 8 -10.50 6.16 -17.14
CA SER A 8 -10.98 7.31 -16.36
C SER A 8 -12.24 6.90 -15.60
N PHE A 9 -12.31 7.28 -14.33
CA PHE A 9 -13.47 7.00 -13.48
C PHE A 9 -13.88 8.26 -12.72
N PRO A 10 -15.19 8.53 -12.57
CA PRO A 10 -15.66 9.65 -11.78
C PRO A 10 -15.44 9.39 -10.29
N LEU A 11 -14.72 10.28 -9.62
CA LEU A 11 -14.48 10.22 -8.17
C LEU A 11 -15.27 11.31 -7.45
N ARG A 12 -16.03 10.92 -6.42
CA ARG A 12 -16.72 11.86 -5.52
C ARG A 12 -15.86 12.11 -4.29
N LEU A 13 -15.57 13.39 -4.04
CA LEU A 13 -14.86 13.87 -2.86
C LEU A 13 -15.75 14.91 -2.17
N SER A 14 -15.64 15.01 -0.85
CA SER A 14 -16.26 16.12 -0.13
C SER A 14 -15.65 17.46 -0.60
N PRO A 15 -16.40 18.57 -0.57
CA PRO A 15 -15.90 19.86 -1.04
C PRO A 15 -14.59 20.28 -0.36
N SER A 16 -14.50 20.09 0.96
CA SER A 16 -13.32 20.43 1.76
C SER A 16 -12.10 19.60 1.36
N VAL A 17 -12.27 18.28 1.18
CA VAL A 17 -11.16 17.40 0.79
C VAL A 17 -10.67 17.72 -0.63
N ARG A 18 -11.60 17.99 -1.56
CA ARG A 18 -11.25 18.40 -2.91
C ARG A 18 -10.42 19.68 -2.92
N MET A 19 -10.83 20.68 -2.13
CA MET A 19 -10.12 21.96 -2.03
C MET A 19 -8.71 21.74 -1.49
N GLN A 20 -8.57 21.07 -0.34
CA GLN A 20 -7.27 20.78 0.27
C GLN A 20 -6.34 19.99 -0.67
N ALA A 21 -6.84 18.94 -1.33
CA ALA A 21 -6.06 18.18 -2.28
C ALA A 21 -5.62 19.01 -3.49
N THR A 22 -6.45 19.96 -3.94
CA THR A 22 -6.12 20.87 -5.04
C THR A 22 -5.03 21.85 -4.65
N ASP A 23 -5.12 22.41 -3.44
CA ASP A 23 -4.11 23.35 -2.93
C ASP A 23 -2.76 22.65 -2.72
N LEU A 24 -2.76 21.45 -2.13
CA LEU A 24 -1.55 20.63 -1.96
C LEU A 24 -0.93 20.24 -3.30
N ALA A 25 -1.74 19.76 -4.26
CA ALA A 25 -1.25 19.43 -5.60
C ALA A 25 -0.62 20.65 -6.29
N ARG A 26 -1.21 21.84 -6.14
CA ARG A 26 -0.67 23.09 -6.67
C ARG A 26 0.66 23.46 -6.00
N LEU A 27 0.78 23.32 -4.68
CA LEU A 27 2.01 23.59 -3.94
C LEU A 27 3.16 22.66 -4.40
N GLU A 28 2.85 21.42 -4.72
CA GLU A 28 3.81 20.44 -5.26
C GLU A 28 4.07 20.61 -6.77
N GLY A 29 3.33 21.49 -7.46
CA GLY A 29 3.46 21.70 -8.90
C GLY A 29 2.95 20.54 -9.75
N ILE A 30 2.05 19.71 -9.22
CA ILE A 30 1.49 18.53 -9.91
C ILE A 30 -0.02 18.67 -10.16
N SER A 31 -0.54 17.89 -11.10
CA SER A 31 -1.98 17.83 -11.33
C SER A 31 -2.71 17.15 -10.17
N LEU A 32 -3.95 17.55 -9.90
CA LEU A 32 -4.81 16.90 -8.90
C LEU A 32 -4.96 15.39 -9.15
N ASN A 33 -5.05 14.97 -10.42
CA ASN A 33 -5.14 13.54 -10.76
C ASN A 33 -3.86 12.78 -10.39
N HIS A 34 -2.69 13.38 -10.64
CA HIS A 34 -1.42 12.78 -10.24
C HIS A 34 -1.29 12.70 -8.71
N PHE A 35 -1.64 13.78 -8.01
CA PHE A 35 -1.70 13.81 -6.55
C PHE A 35 -2.59 12.69 -5.98
N ILE A 36 -3.81 12.54 -6.51
CA ILE A 36 -4.72 11.45 -6.11
C ILE A 36 -4.10 10.08 -6.39
N SER A 37 -3.45 9.90 -7.54
CA SER A 37 -2.80 8.63 -7.90
C SER A 37 -1.69 8.26 -6.92
N LEU A 38 -0.86 9.23 -6.53
CA LEU A 38 0.19 9.04 -5.52
C LEU A 38 -0.41 8.67 -4.16
N ALA A 39 -1.42 9.42 -3.71
CA ALA A 39 -2.07 9.17 -2.43
C ALA A 39 -2.71 7.78 -2.35
N VAL A 40 -3.34 7.31 -3.44
CA VAL A 40 -3.90 5.96 -3.53
C VAL A 40 -2.80 4.90 -3.48
N ALA A 41 -1.73 5.07 -4.26
CA ALA A 41 -0.60 4.15 -4.27
C ALA A 41 0.05 4.05 -2.88
N GLU A 42 0.25 5.18 -2.20
CA GLU A 42 0.79 5.22 -0.85
C GLU A 42 -0.12 4.51 0.15
N LYS A 43 -1.45 4.75 0.09
CA LYS A 43 -2.40 4.08 0.97
C LYS A 43 -2.39 2.57 0.78
N ILE A 44 -2.34 2.09 -0.46
CA ILE A 44 -2.24 0.66 -0.78
C ILE A 44 -0.96 0.07 -0.18
N SER A 45 0.19 0.71 -0.44
CA SER A 45 1.49 0.24 0.05
C SER A 45 1.53 0.12 1.59
N ARG A 46 0.99 1.13 2.30
CA ARG A 46 0.87 1.09 3.77
C ARG A 46 0.00 -0.09 4.24
N MET A 47 -1.15 -0.32 3.59
CA MET A 47 -2.07 -1.40 3.96
C MET A 47 -1.49 -2.80 3.70
N GLU A 48 -0.78 -2.98 2.58
CA GLU A 48 -0.09 -4.22 2.26
C GLU A 48 1.03 -4.51 3.26
N HIS A 49 1.81 -3.49 3.63
CA HIS A 49 2.87 -3.61 4.62
C HIS A 49 2.33 -4.00 6.00
N GLU A 50 1.28 -3.32 6.48
CA GLU A 50 0.61 -3.68 7.74
C GLU A 50 0.07 -5.11 7.72
N SER A 51 -0.48 -5.55 6.59
CA SER A 51 -1.01 -6.90 6.41
C SER A 51 0.11 -7.94 6.45
N TRP A 52 1.27 -7.64 5.86
CA TRP A 52 2.44 -8.52 5.86
C TRP A 52 3.03 -8.68 7.27
N LEU A 53 3.20 -7.58 8.01
CA LEU A 53 3.69 -7.61 9.40
C LEU A 53 2.79 -8.47 10.31
N ARG A 54 1.47 -8.35 10.17
CA ARG A 54 0.49 -9.16 10.92
C ARG A 54 0.58 -10.65 10.60
N GLN A 55 0.97 -11.02 9.39
CA GLN A 55 1.14 -12.42 8.98
C GLN A 55 2.46 -13.00 9.48
N GLN A 56 3.55 -12.23 9.45
CA GLN A 56 4.87 -12.62 9.97
C GLN A 56 4.85 -12.90 11.49
N GLY A 57 4.12 -12.09 12.27
CA GLY A 57 3.96 -12.31 13.70
C GLY A 57 3.23 -13.62 14.07
N LYS A 58 2.49 -14.24 13.12
CA LYS A 58 1.81 -15.52 13.31
C LYS A 58 2.67 -16.73 12.91
N THR A 59 3.65 -16.55 12.04
CA THR A 59 4.53 -17.64 11.58
C THR A 59 5.80 -17.76 12.42
N ALA A 60 6.25 -16.68 13.06
CA ALA A 60 7.42 -16.68 13.93
C ALA A 60 7.24 -17.50 15.23
N SER A 61 6.01 -17.85 15.62
CA SER A 61 5.71 -18.65 16.82
C SER A 61 5.68 -20.17 16.59
N THR A 62 5.85 -20.66 15.35
CA THR A 62 5.63 -22.09 15.02
C THR A 62 6.88 -22.83 14.51
N SER A 63 8.09 -22.24 14.55
CA SER A 63 9.29 -22.95 14.08
C SER A 63 10.48 -22.88 15.04
N LEU A 64 10.46 -23.77 16.04
CA LEU A 64 11.66 -24.50 16.44
C LEU A 64 11.34 -25.99 16.45
N PRO A 65 11.74 -26.77 15.42
CA PRO A 65 11.81 -28.21 15.59
C PRO A 65 12.90 -28.50 16.63
N MET A 66 12.47 -29.03 17.78
CA MET A 66 13.32 -29.56 18.82
C MET A 66 14.17 -30.67 18.21
N GLN A 67 15.40 -30.35 17.82
CA GLN A 67 16.35 -31.31 17.28
C GLN A 67 16.78 -32.23 18.42
N THR A 68 16.14 -33.38 18.55
CA THR A 68 16.56 -34.44 19.47
C THR A 68 17.88 -35.01 18.97
N PRO A 69 19.01 -34.90 19.70
CA PRO A 69 20.22 -35.57 19.29
C PRO A 69 20.09 -37.07 19.61
N MET A 70 19.80 -37.87 18.59
CA MET A 70 19.99 -39.33 18.62
C MET A 70 21.49 -39.61 18.75
N ARG A 71 21.96 -39.82 19.99
CA ARG A 71 23.27 -40.42 20.26
C ARG A 71 23.11 -41.94 20.19
N ARG A 72 23.63 -42.50 19.10
CA ARG A 72 23.83 -43.92 18.81
C ARG A 72 24.70 -44.56 19.91
N PHE A 73 24.22 -45.67 20.49
CA PHE A 73 25.02 -46.67 21.19
C PHE A 73 24.75 -48.03 20.53
#